data_AF-A0A7Y4Y1E9-F1
#
_entry.id   AF-A0A7Y4Y1E9-F1
#
_cell.length_a   1.000
_cell.length_b   1.000
_cell.length_c   1.000
_cell.angle_alpha   90.00
_cell.angle_beta   90.00
_cell.angle_gamma   90.00
#
_symmetry.space_group_name_H-M   'P 1'
#
loop_
_entity.id
_entity.type
_entity.pdbx_description
1 polymer ?
#
loop_
_entity_poly.entity_id
_entity_poly.type
_entity_poly.pdbx_seq_one_letter_code
_entity_poly.pdbx_strand_id
1 'polypeptide(L)'
;MASPLDAVRRLSAATVNLLLSRAEFASLELAQTRVQLIRWVALALFAMVLVLLALIAGSALVTVALWPRYGWITLAVLFALYGVSAVLVFRKLTGEISAAPPVLSATLRELSNDRDALLADKRVQAGDGGEV
;
A
#
# COMPACT_ATOMS: atom_id res chain seq x y z
N MET A 1 23.23 36.44 31.45
CA MET A 1 22.62 35.20 31.97
C MET A 1 21.72 34.66 30.88
N ALA A 2 22.12 33.59 30.19
CA ALA A 2 21.31 33.01 29.12
C ALA A 2 20.00 32.50 29.73
N SER A 3 18.87 32.97 29.23
CA SER A 3 17.59 32.55 29.78
C SER A 3 17.41 31.05 29.46
N PRO A 4 16.91 30.22 30.40
CA PRO A 4 16.69 28.79 30.16
C PRO A 4 15.74 28.55 28.96
N LEU A 5 14.90 29.54 28.65
CA LEU A 5 14.01 29.56 27.49
C LEU A 5 14.78 29.64 26.16
N ASP A 6 15.88 30.39 26.08
CA ASP A 6 16.71 30.46 24.86
C ASP A 6 17.43 29.13 24.59
N ALA A 7 17.83 28.41 25.65
CA ALA A 7 18.44 27.10 25.52
C ALA A 7 17.43 26.06 25.01
N VAL A 8 16.21 26.05 25.56
CA VAL A 8 15.11 25.17 25.11
C VAL A 8 14.71 25.48 23.66
N ARG A 9 14.65 26.76 23.29
CA ARG A 9 14.29 27.20 21.93
C ARG A 9 15.36 26.85 20.89
N ARG A 10 16.64 26.85 21.28
CA ARG A 10 17.73 26.39 20.41
C ARG A 10 17.77 24.85 20.31
N LEU A 11 17.45 24.13 21.38
CA LEU A 11 17.34 22.67 21.36
C LEU A 11 16.18 22.19 20.48
N SER A 12 15.02 22.87 20.57
CA SER A 12 13.86 22.55 19.74
C SER A 12 14.12 22.84 18.27
N ALA A 13 14.74 23.98 17.95
CA ALA A 13 15.15 24.30 16.58
C ALA A 13 16.18 23.29 16.03
N ALA A 14 17.16 22.86 16.83
CA ALA A 14 18.15 21.86 16.42
C ALA A 14 17.53 20.47 16.20
N THR A 15 16.58 20.07 17.06
CA THR A 15 15.83 18.80 16.93
C THR A 15 14.95 18.79 15.69
N VAL A 16 14.23 19.89 15.42
CA VAL A 16 13.42 20.06 14.21
C VAL A 16 14.29 20.03 12.95
N ASN A 17 15.47 20.66 12.98
CA ASN A 17 16.40 20.64 11.84
C ASN A 17 16.97 19.24 11.56
N LEU A 18 17.22 18.45 12.61
CA LEU A 18 17.63 17.03 12.48
C LEU A 18 16.50 16.14 11.96
N LEU A 19 15.25 16.37 12.39
CA LEU A 19 14.06 15.69 11.87
C LEU A 19 13.80 16.02 10.40
N LEU A 20 13.94 17.29 10.02
CA LEU A 20 13.80 17.75 8.64
C LEU A 20 14.88 17.14 7.73
N SER A 21 16.12 17.07 8.19
CA SER A 21 17.20 16.43 7.43
C SER A 21 17.02 14.91 7.31
N ARG A 22 16.50 14.23 8.34
CA ARG A 22 16.11 12.80 8.23
C ARG A 22 14.90 12.58 7.33
N ALA A 23 13.97 13.54 7.23
CA ALA A 23 12.84 13.48 6.31
C ALA A 23 13.28 13.65 4.84
N GLU A 24 14.32 14.44 4.55
CA GLU A 24 14.95 14.50 3.21
C GLU A 24 15.56 13.15 2.81
N PHE A 25 16.27 12.48 3.72
CA PHE A 25 16.84 11.15 3.44
C PHE A 25 15.75 10.06 3.35
N ALA A 26 14.75 10.06 4.24
CA ALA A 26 13.65 9.11 4.22
C ALA A 26 12.75 9.27 2.97
N SER A 27 12.54 10.51 2.50
CA SER A 27 11.77 10.76 1.28
C SER A 27 12.54 10.35 0.01
N LEU A 28 13.87 10.51 -0.01
CA LEU A 28 14.74 9.99 -1.06
C LEU A 28 14.81 8.45 -1.08
N GLU A 29 14.91 7.79 0.08
CA GLU A 29 14.88 6.32 0.20
C GLU A 29 13.50 5.73 -0.13
N LEU A 30 12.42 6.39 0.28
CA LEU A 30 11.05 6.03 -0.11
C LEU A 30 10.84 6.18 -1.61
N ALA A 31 11.38 7.24 -2.23
CA ALA A 31 11.33 7.39 -3.69
C ALA A 31 12.08 6.25 -4.40
N GLN A 32 13.26 5.87 -3.91
CA GLN A 32 14.07 4.81 -4.50
C GLN A 32 13.40 3.43 -4.36
N THR A 33 12.78 3.14 -3.21
CA THR A 33 12.05 1.88 -2.99
C THR A 33 10.73 1.86 -3.77
N ARG A 34 10.05 3.01 -3.89
CA ARG A 34 8.78 3.15 -4.60
C ARG A 34 8.92 3.00 -6.11
N VAL A 35 10.00 3.49 -6.71
CA VAL A 35 10.28 3.28 -8.15
C VAL A 35 10.44 1.79 -8.47
N GLN A 36 11.16 1.05 -7.61
CA GLN A 36 11.31 -0.38 -7.79
C GLN A 36 9.97 -1.10 -7.60
N LEU A 37 9.22 -0.83 -6.53
CA LEU A 37 7.89 -1.43 -6.35
C LEU A 37 6.94 -1.12 -7.52
N ILE A 38 6.91 0.13 -8.00
CA ILE A 38 6.12 0.52 -9.17
C ILE A 38 6.56 -0.25 -10.42
N ARG A 39 7.88 -0.41 -10.63
CA ARG A 39 8.41 -1.19 -11.75
C ARG A 39 7.98 -2.66 -11.68
N TRP A 40 8.06 -3.28 -10.50
CA TRP A 40 7.66 -4.67 -10.31
C TRP A 40 6.14 -4.85 -10.45
N VAL A 41 5.34 -3.92 -9.92
CA VAL A 41 3.88 -3.91 -10.09
C VAL A 41 3.50 -3.69 -11.56
N ALA A 42 4.15 -2.77 -12.26
CA ALA A 42 3.91 -2.53 -13.68
C ALA A 42 4.25 -3.76 -14.53
N LEU A 43 5.41 -4.40 -14.27
CA LEU A 43 5.78 -5.67 -14.91
C LEU A 43 4.81 -6.79 -14.57
N ALA A 44 4.38 -6.91 -13.30
CA ALA A 44 3.40 -7.91 -12.88
C ALA A 44 2.04 -7.70 -13.56
N LEU A 45 1.56 -6.46 -13.66
CA LEU A 45 0.33 -6.12 -14.38
C LEU A 45 0.46 -6.45 -15.88
N PHE A 46 1.57 -6.07 -16.51
CA PHE A 46 1.83 -6.38 -17.90
C PHE A 46 1.87 -7.90 -18.15
N ALA A 47 2.58 -8.64 -17.28
CA ALA A 47 2.62 -10.10 -17.32
C ALA A 47 1.22 -10.70 -17.11
N MET A 48 0.42 -10.16 -16.20
CA MET A 48 -0.95 -10.61 -15.94
C MET A 48 -1.86 -10.40 -17.16
N VAL A 49 -1.72 -9.29 -17.88
CA VAL A 49 -2.42 -9.04 -19.15
C VAL A 49 -2.00 -10.06 -20.21
N LEU A 50 -0.69 -10.30 -20.38
CA LEU A 50 -0.19 -11.31 -21.33
C LEU A 50 -0.70 -12.72 -21.01
N VAL A 51 -0.69 -13.12 -19.73
CA VAL A 51 -1.24 -14.40 -19.29
C VAL A 51 -2.74 -14.48 -19.59
N LEU A 52 -3.50 -13.40 -19.38
CA LEU A 52 -4.92 -13.34 -19.76
C LEU A 52 -5.13 -13.55 -21.26
N LEU A 53 -4.38 -12.84 -22.11
CA LEU A 53 -4.46 -13.01 -23.56
C LEU A 53 -4.09 -14.45 -23.98
N ALA A 54 -3.03 -15.02 -23.39
CA ALA A 54 -2.62 -16.39 -23.63
C ALA A 54 -3.68 -17.41 -23.19
N LEU A 55 -4.36 -17.19 -22.06
CA LEU A 55 -5.46 -18.02 -21.59
C LEU A 55 -6.65 -17.95 -22.54
N ILE A 56 -7.02 -16.76 -23.03
CA ILE A 56 -8.11 -16.60 -24.01
C ILE A 56 -7.75 -17.34 -25.31
N ALA A 57 -6.57 -17.07 -25.87
CA ALA A 57 -6.10 -17.71 -27.10
C ALA A 57 -5.98 -19.24 -26.94
N GLY A 58 -5.44 -19.71 -25.81
CA GLY A 58 -5.34 -21.13 -25.47
C GLY A 58 -6.71 -21.79 -25.33
N SER A 59 -7.69 -21.12 -24.73
CA SER A 59 -9.08 -21.60 -24.65
C SER A 59 -9.69 -21.77 -26.03
N ALA A 60 -9.50 -20.78 -26.91
CA ALA A 60 -9.98 -20.85 -28.28
C ALA A 60 -9.31 -22.00 -29.03
N LEU A 61 -7.99 -22.16 -28.89
CA LEU A 61 -7.24 -23.25 -29.51
C LEU A 61 -7.73 -24.63 -29.05
N VAL A 62 -7.89 -24.82 -27.73
CA VAL A 62 -8.44 -26.05 -27.15
C VAL A 62 -9.86 -26.29 -27.66
N THR A 63 -10.69 -25.24 -27.71
CA THR A 63 -12.06 -25.33 -28.20
C THR A 63 -12.08 -25.81 -29.66
N VAL A 64 -11.33 -25.17 -30.55
CA VAL A 64 -11.27 -25.55 -31.97
C VAL A 64 -10.70 -26.96 -32.17
N ALA A 65 -9.65 -27.33 -31.44
CA ALA A 65 -9.02 -28.65 -31.56
C ALA A 65 -9.93 -29.79 -31.10
N LEU A 66 -10.68 -29.59 -30.01
CA LEU A 66 -11.56 -30.62 -29.43
C LEU A 66 -12.99 -30.55 -29.96
N TRP A 67 -13.38 -29.47 -30.65
CA TRP A 67 -14.72 -29.28 -31.20
C TRP A 67 -15.24 -30.47 -32.01
N PRO A 68 -14.46 -31.05 -32.95
CA PRO A 68 -14.97 -32.14 -33.78
C PRO A 68 -15.29 -33.41 -32.99
N ARG A 69 -14.66 -33.61 -31.83
CA ARG A 69 -14.79 -34.84 -31.05
C ARG A 69 -15.71 -34.72 -29.84
N TYR A 70 -15.75 -33.55 -29.21
CA TYR A 70 -16.44 -33.34 -27.92
C TYR A 70 -17.43 -32.17 -27.94
N GLY A 71 -17.39 -31.28 -28.94
CA GLY A 71 -18.31 -30.16 -29.09
C GLY A 71 -18.47 -29.33 -27.81
N TRP A 72 -19.70 -29.26 -27.29
CA TRP A 72 -20.07 -28.48 -26.10
C TRP A 72 -19.41 -28.95 -24.80
N ILE A 73 -19.00 -30.23 -24.70
CA ILE A 73 -18.33 -30.76 -23.50
C ILE A 73 -17.01 -30.02 -23.26
N THR A 74 -16.32 -29.61 -24.34
CA THR A 74 -15.08 -28.82 -24.25
C THR A 74 -15.30 -27.50 -23.51
N LEU A 75 -16.42 -26.81 -23.79
CA LEU A 75 -16.79 -25.57 -23.10
C LEU A 75 -17.14 -25.82 -21.63
N ALA A 76 -17.85 -26.91 -21.33
CA ALA A 76 -18.19 -27.28 -19.96
C ALA A 76 -16.92 -27.58 -19.11
N VAL A 77 -15.93 -28.27 -19.70
CA VAL A 77 -14.65 -28.55 -19.03
C VAL A 77 -13.85 -27.27 -18.81
N LEU A 78 -13.76 -26.39 -19.81
CA LEU A 78 -13.09 -25.08 -19.66
C LEU A 78 -13.78 -24.22 -18.59
N PHE A 79 -15.12 -24.20 -18.56
CA PHE A 79 -15.88 -23.49 -17.53
C PHE A 79 -15.58 -24.03 -16.14
N ALA A 80 -15.60 -25.36 -15.96
CA ALA A 80 -15.28 -25.99 -14.69
C ALA A 80 -13.84 -25.67 -14.25
N LEU A 81 -12.88 -25.75 -15.17
CA LEU A 81 -11.47 -25.44 -14.91
C LEU A 81 -11.27 -23.99 -14.46
N TYR A 82 -11.87 -23.04 -15.19
CA TYR A 82 -11.79 -21.62 -14.83
C TYR A 82 -12.53 -21.30 -13.53
N GLY A 83 -13.70 -21.90 -13.30
CA GLY A 83 -14.46 -21.75 -12.06
C GLY A 83 -13.68 -22.23 -10.84
N VAL A 84 -13.09 -23.43 -10.90
CA VAL A 84 -12.26 -23.96 -9.81
C VAL A 84 -11.04 -23.07 -9.56
N SER A 85 -10.36 -22.65 -10.63
CA SER A 85 -9.20 -21.76 -10.52
C SER A 85 -9.55 -20.43 -9.85
N ALA A 86 -10.68 -19.82 -10.21
CA ALA A 86 -11.16 -18.58 -9.61
C ALA A 86 -11.46 -18.74 -8.11
N VAL A 87 -12.12 -19.84 -7.71
CA VAL A 87 -12.39 -20.13 -6.30
C VAL A 87 -11.10 -20.31 -5.51
N LEU A 88 -10.10 -21.01 -6.05
CA LEU A 88 -8.81 -21.20 -5.39
C LEU A 88 -8.06 -19.87 -5.19
N VAL A 89 -8.00 -19.03 -6.22
CA VAL A 89 -7.38 -17.70 -6.14
C VAL A 89 -8.11 -16.82 -5.14
N PHE A 90 -9.45 -16.81 -5.16
CA PHE A 90 -10.25 -16.04 -4.22
C PHE A 90 -9.99 -16.45 -2.76
N ARG A 91 -9.91 -17.76 -2.49
CA ARG A 91 -9.59 -18.30 -1.15
C ARG A 91 -8.17 -17.94 -0.69
N LYS A 92 -7.18 -18.02 -1.60
CA LYS A 92 -5.81 -17.58 -1.27
C LYS A 92 -5.74 -16.08 -0.99
N LEU A 93 -6.38 -15.27 -1.84
CA LEU A 93 -6.36 -13.82 -1.71
C LEU A 93 -7.05 -13.36 -0.42
N THR A 94 -8.20 -13.93 -0.09
CA THR A 94 -8.89 -13.64 1.19
C THR A 94 -8.08 -14.09 2.40
N GLY A 95 -7.36 -15.21 2.31
CA GLY A 95 -6.42 -15.66 3.34
C GLY A 95 -5.24 -14.70 3.52
N GLU A 96 -4.60 -14.27 2.44
CA GLU A 96 -3.47 -13.36 2.50
C GLU A 96 -3.85 -11.95 2.93
N ILE A 97 -4.99 -11.41 2.46
CA ILE A 97 -5.49 -10.10 2.92
C ILE A 97 -5.83 -10.13 4.41
N SER A 98 -6.38 -11.24 4.92
CA SER A 98 -6.69 -11.38 6.35
C SER A 98 -5.42 -11.58 7.20
N ALA A 99 -4.35 -12.10 6.61
CA ALA A 99 -3.05 -12.31 7.27
C ALA A 99 -2.08 -11.13 7.09
N ALA A 100 -2.35 -10.20 6.18
CA ALA A 100 -1.50 -9.04 5.91
C ALA A 100 -1.53 -8.05 7.08
N PRO A 101 -0.37 -7.77 7.73
CA PRO A 101 -0.29 -6.74 8.75
C PRO A 101 -0.71 -5.38 8.15
N PRO A 102 -1.55 -4.60 8.84
CA PRO A 102 -2.07 -3.35 8.30
C PRO A 102 -0.99 -2.26 8.33
N VAL A 103 -0.10 -2.29 7.33
CA VAL A 103 1.08 -1.42 7.15
C VAL A 103 0.77 0.08 7.17
N LEU A 104 -0.49 0.46 6.91
CA LEU A 104 -0.96 1.85 6.93
C LEU A 104 -1.65 2.22 8.23
N SER A 105 -2.18 1.26 9.00
CA SER A 105 -2.90 1.57 10.24
C SER A 105 -1.97 1.98 11.38
N ALA A 106 -0.77 1.39 11.44
CA ALA A 106 0.25 1.83 12.40
C ALA A 106 0.68 3.27 12.09
N THR A 107 1.00 3.56 10.82
CA THR A 107 1.38 4.91 10.37
C THR A 107 0.25 5.94 10.54
N LEU A 108 -1.00 5.60 10.19
CA LEU A 108 -2.15 6.51 10.37
C LEU A 108 -2.48 6.74 11.84
N ARG A 109 -2.26 5.74 12.70
CA ARG A 109 -2.45 5.87 14.15
C ARG A 109 -1.39 6.77 14.76
N GLU A 110 -0.13 6.65 14.33
CA GLU A 110 0.93 7.58 14.70
C GLU A 110 0.58 9.01 14.27
N LEU A 111 0.14 9.23 13.02
CA LEU A 111 -0.27 10.56 12.55
C LEU A 111 -1.49 11.13 13.30
N SER A 112 -2.43 10.29 13.70
CA SER A 112 -3.59 10.73 14.48
C SER A 112 -3.19 11.20 15.88
N ASN A 113 -2.22 10.51 16.50
CA ASN A 113 -1.73 10.83 17.83
C ASN A 113 -0.94 12.14 17.83
N ASP A 114 -0.11 12.36 16.80
CA ASP A 114 0.62 13.62 16.60
C ASP A 114 -0.33 14.80 16.39
N ARG A 115 -1.41 14.61 15.63
CA ARG A 115 -2.44 15.65 15.42
C ARG A 115 -3.11 16.03 16.73
N ASP A 116 -3.50 15.05 17.54
CA ASP A 116 -4.24 15.29 18.77
C ASP A 116 -3.34 15.96 19.83
N ALA A 117 -2.04 15.65 19.85
CA ALA A 117 -1.04 16.34 20.68
C ALA A 117 -0.85 17.82 20.27
N LEU A 118 -0.77 18.12 18.97
CA LEU A 118 -0.67 19.50 18.47
C LEU A 118 -1.93 20.33 18.76
N LEU A 119 -3.11 19.70 18.66
CA LEU A 119 -4.37 20.35 19.00
C LEU A 119 -4.51 20.59 20.51
N ALA A 120 -3.96 19.70 21.35
CA ALA A 120 -3.93 19.87 22.80
C ALA A 120 -3.02 21.04 23.22
N ASP A 121 -1.82 21.14 22.65
CA ASP A 121 -0.89 22.24 22.91
C ASP A 121 -1.49 23.61 22.54
N LYS A 122 -2.19 23.68 21.40
CA LYS A 122 -2.91 24.89 20.97
C LYS A 122 -4.00 25.34 21.95
N ARG A 123 -4.68 24.39 22.63
CA ARG A 123 -5.70 24.73 23.64
C ARG A 123 -5.10 25.23 24.94
N VAL A 124 -3.94 24.69 25.34
CA VAL A 124 -3.23 25.14 26.54
C VAL A 124 -2.75 26.60 26.36
N GLN A 125 -2.22 26.95 25.18
CA GLN A 125 -1.85 28.33 24.86
C GLN A 125 -3.04 29.29 24.77
N ALA A 126 -4.21 28.83 24.35
CA ALA A 126 -5.41 29.67 24.28
C ALA A 126 -6.04 29.96 25.65
N GLY A 127 -5.76 29.14 26.67
CA GLY A 127 -6.25 29.32 28.04
C GLY A 127 -5.41 30.28 28.89
N ASP A 128 -4.11 30.42 28.58
CA ASP A 128 -3.16 31.23 29.36
C ASP A 128 -3.17 32.73 28.96
N GLY A 129 -3.72 33.07 27.79
CA GLY A 129 -3.81 34.46 27.31
C GLY A 129 -5.07 35.24 27.75
N GLY A 130 -5.90 34.67 28.63
CA GLY A 130 -7.22 35.21 29.00
C GLY A 130 -7.35 35.81 30.40
N GLU A 131 -6.31 35.75 31.24
CA GLU A 131 -6.35 36.28 32.62
C GLU A 131 -5.35 37.43 32.86
N VAL A 132 -5.34 38.44 31.99
CA VAL A 132 -4.69 39.73 32.29
C VAL A 132 -5.65 40.89 32.09
#